data_AF-A0A259BJ26-F1
#
_entry.id   AF-A0A259BJ26-F1
#
_cell.length_a   1.000
_cell.length_b   1.000
_cell.length_c   1.000
_cell.angle_alpha   90.00
_cell.angle_beta   90.00
_cell.angle_gamma   90.00
#
_symmetry.space_group_name_H-M   'P 1'
#
loop_
_entity.id
_entity.type
_entity.pdbx_description
1 polymer ?
#
loop_
_entity_poly.entity_id
_entity_poly.type
_entity_poly.pdbx_seq_one_letter_code
_entity_poly.pdbx_strand_id
1 'polypeptide(L)'
;ATKLWNAVRFAQMNGCERVEGFDPAKVDGTLNRWIMGEAARATAELETALAAYRFNDAAGAVYRFIWNVFCDWHLELAKPVLSGPDGAGKSETRATTAFVLDVALKLLHPFMPFLTEELWARTGEQGPARAGLLALAPWPDLSGLEAPDAEAEVGWAVDLITEVRSVRAEMNVPAGAQVPLVLVEASAATQLRAKVWDDAIRRLARLSDITLADAMPGESVQMVVRGEVAALPLAGIVDLAEELTRLRKEDGKLDQEVARIDGKLSNASFVARAPEEVVEAEREKREEYLARKEKVLSAIAQLSRTA
;
A
#
# COMPACT_ATOMS: atom_id res chain seq x y z
N ALA A 1 -5.83 -13.28 -9.50
CA ALA A 1 -7.18 -13.85 -9.68
C ALA A 1 -8.04 -13.73 -8.41
N THR A 2 -7.74 -14.48 -7.33
CA THR A 2 -8.58 -14.55 -6.12
C THR A 2 -8.86 -13.20 -5.43
N LYS A 3 -7.85 -12.33 -5.32
CA LYS A 3 -8.00 -11.01 -4.68
C LYS A 3 -9.01 -10.12 -5.42
N LEU A 4 -8.91 -10.02 -6.75
CA LEU A 4 -9.84 -9.25 -7.56
C LEU A 4 -11.27 -9.80 -7.48
N TRP A 5 -11.43 -11.13 -7.47
CA TRP A 5 -12.74 -11.76 -7.26
C TRP A 5 -13.36 -11.38 -5.90
N ASN A 6 -12.54 -11.39 -4.84
CA ASN A 6 -12.98 -10.98 -3.51
C ASN A 6 -13.31 -9.48 -3.46
N ALA A 7 -12.58 -8.63 -4.19
CA ALA A 7 -12.88 -7.22 -4.31
C ALA A 7 -14.23 -6.97 -5.00
N VAL A 8 -14.52 -7.69 -6.10
CA VAL A 8 -15.83 -7.63 -6.77
C VAL A 8 -16.95 -8.09 -5.83
N ARG A 9 -16.77 -9.21 -5.12
CA ARG A 9 -17.76 -9.67 -4.14
C ARG A 9 -18.00 -8.66 -3.03
N PHE A 10 -16.93 -8.05 -2.51
CA PHE A 10 -17.05 -6.99 -1.52
C PHE A 10 -17.86 -5.81 -2.06
N ALA A 11 -17.58 -5.35 -3.28
CA ALA A 11 -18.31 -4.27 -3.93
C ALA A 11 -19.81 -4.60 -4.06
N GLN A 12 -20.14 -5.79 -4.58
CA GLN A 12 -21.53 -6.26 -4.70
C GLN A 12 -22.25 -6.34 -3.35
N MET A 13 -21.61 -6.92 -2.32
CA MET A 13 -22.19 -7.02 -0.97
C MET A 13 -22.47 -5.65 -0.34
N ASN A 14 -21.74 -4.61 -0.74
CA ASN A 14 -21.91 -3.25 -0.24
C ASN A 14 -22.81 -2.39 -1.14
N GLY A 15 -23.39 -2.94 -2.22
CA GLY A 15 -24.23 -2.19 -3.15
C GLY A 15 -23.45 -1.18 -3.99
N CYS A 16 -22.17 -1.45 -4.24
CA CYS A 16 -21.36 -0.66 -5.17
C CYS A 16 -21.72 -1.10 -6.60
N GLU A 17 -22.71 -0.43 -7.18
CA GLU A 17 -23.22 -0.70 -8.52
C GLU A 17 -22.98 0.50 -9.44
N ARG A 18 -22.94 0.25 -10.75
CA ARG A 18 -22.83 1.31 -11.75
C ARG A 18 -24.07 2.20 -11.68
N VAL A 19 -23.87 3.49 -11.88
CA VAL A 19 -24.95 4.49 -11.89
C VAL A 19 -24.98 5.17 -13.25
N GLU A 20 -26.18 5.29 -13.83
CA GLU A 20 -26.36 5.95 -15.12
C GLU A 20 -25.99 7.43 -15.01
N GLY A 21 -25.18 7.92 -15.96
CA GLY A 21 -24.74 9.31 -15.96
C GLY A 21 -23.76 9.68 -14.84
N PHE A 22 -23.17 8.70 -14.14
CA PHE A 22 -22.11 8.97 -13.16
C PHE A 22 -20.94 9.71 -13.82
N ASP A 23 -20.58 10.85 -13.25
CA ASP A 23 -19.51 11.71 -13.73
C ASP A 23 -18.35 11.67 -12.72
N PRO A 24 -17.22 11.01 -13.04
CA PRO A 24 -16.10 10.87 -12.12
C PRO A 24 -15.44 12.21 -11.78
N ALA A 25 -15.64 13.26 -12.58
CA ALA A 25 -15.09 14.59 -12.33
C ALA A 25 -15.91 15.40 -11.29
N LYS A 26 -17.10 14.91 -10.91
CA LYS A 26 -18.00 15.59 -9.97
C LYS A 26 -18.03 14.95 -8.58
N VAL A 27 -17.05 14.11 -8.25
CA VAL A 27 -16.99 13.48 -6.92
C VAL A 27 -16.41 14.44 -5.88
N ASP A 28 -17.09 14.57 -4.75
CA ASP A 28 -16.77 15.53 -3.68
C ASP A 28 -15.97 14.91 -2.54
N GLY A 29 -16.11 13.61 -2.28
CA GLY A 29 -15.41 12.93 -1.18
C GLY A 29 -13.90 12.85 -1.42
N THR A 30 -13.08 13.23 -0.43
CA THR A 30 -11.61 13.17 -0.55
C THR A 30 -11.11 11.77 -0.90
N LEU A 31 -11.66 10.72 -0.28
CA LEU A 31 -11.32 9.33 -0.64
C LEU A 31 -11.64 9.00 -2.10
N ASN A 32 -12.80 9.48 -2.56
CA ASN A 32 -13.31 9.20 -3.90
C ASN A 32 -12.45 9.92 -4.96
N ARG A 33 -12.10 11.20 -4.74
CA ARG A 33 -11.13 11.92 -5.59
C ARG A 33 -9.75 11.25 -5.59
N TRP A 34 -9.27 10.82 -4.42
CA TRP A 34 -7.97 10.16 -4.30
C TRP A 34 -7.90 8.90 -5.17
N ILE A 35 -8.87 7.99 -5.07
CA ILE A 35 -8.84 6.75 -5.85
C ILE A 35 -8.99 7.00 -7.36
N MET A 36 -9.71 8.07 -7.77
CA MET A 36 -9.77 8.48 -9.17
C MET A 36 -8.40 8.94 -9.68
N GLY A 37 -7.69 9.77 -8.90
CA GLY A 37 -6.34 10.20 -9.24
C GLY A 37 -5.35 9.04 -9.32
N GLU A 38 -5.47 8.06 -8.41
CA GLU A 38 -4.67 6.84 -8.45
C GLU A 38 -4.97 5.97 -9.69
N ALA A 39 -6.24 5.88 -10.09
CA ALA A 39 -6.65 5.18 -11.31
C ALA A 39 -6.12 5.89 -12.56
N ALA A 40 -6.16 7.22 -12.59
CA ALA A 40 -5.62 8.04 -13.68
C ALA A 40 -4.10 7.82 -13.82
N ARG A 41 -3.37 7.88 -12.70
CA ARG A 41 -1.92 7.62 -12.65
C ARG A 41 -1.58 6.21 -13.16
N ALA A 42 -2.29 5.20 -12.69
CA ALA A 42 -2.08 3.82 -13.13
C ALA A 42 -2.38 3.62 -14.63
N THR A 43 -3.40 4.30 -15.15
CA THR A 43 -3.76 4.27 -16.58
C THR A 43 -2.64 4.88 -17.43
N ALA A 44 -2.15 6.06 -17.05
CA ALA A 44 -1.05 6.72 -17.76
C ALA A 44 0.27 5.90 -17.71
N GLU A 45 0.61 5.32 -16.56
CA GLU A 45 1.77 4.43 -16.40
C GLU A 45 1.66 3.20 -17.33
N LEU A 46 0.48 2.57 -17.37
CA LEU A 46 0.20 1.43 -18.22
C LEU A 46 0.30 1.80 -19.71
N GLU A 47 -0.33 2.89 -20.14
CA GLU A 47 -0.32 3.35 -21.53
C GLU A 47 1.11 3.63 -22.01
N THR A 48 1.91 4.32 -21.18
CA THR A 48 3.32 4.60 -21.47
C THR A 48 4.12 3.30 -21.64
N ALA A 49 3.90 2.32 -20.77
CA ALA A 49 4.58 1.04 -20.85
C ALA A 49 4.13 0.21 -22.07
N LEU A 50 2.84 0.18 -22.39
CA LEU A 50 2.29 -0.51 -23.56
C LEU A 50 2.78 0.10 -24.87
N ALA A 51 2.79 1.44 -24.97
CA ALA A 51 3.33 2.15 -26.14
C ALA A 51 4.81 1.85 -26.37
N ALA A 52 5.56 1.59 -25.30
CA ALA A 52 6.96 1.20 -25.33
C ALA A 52 7.19 -0.32 -25.45
N TYR A 53 6.14 -1.13 -25.62
CA TYR A 53 6.18 -2.60 -25.64
C TYR A 53 6.79 -3.23 -24.38
N ARG A 54 6.76 -2.52 -23.24
CA ARG A 54 7.25 -2.99 -21.93
C ARG A 54 6.13 -3.68 -21.15
N PHE A 55 5.73 -4.86 -21.60
CA PHE A 55 4.60 -5.60 -21.02
C PHE A 55 4.78 -5.94 -19.54
N ASN A 56 6.02 -6.16 -19.07
CA ASN A 56 6.32 -6.41 -17.66
C ASN A 56 6.01 -5.18 -16.80
N ASP A 57 6.45 -4.00 -17.23
CA ASP A 57 6.19 -2.73 -16.54
C ASP A 57 4.69 -2.41 -16.53
N ALA A 58 4.03 -2.67 -17.66
CA ALA A 58 2.61 -2.50 -17.86
C ALA A 58 1.79 -3.37 -16.88
N ALA A 59 2.11 -4.66 -16.81
CA ALA A 59 1.49 -5.58 -15.85
C ALA A 59 1.78 -5.17 -14.39
N GLY A 60 3.01 -4.70 -14.11
CA GLY A 60 3.41 -4.21 -12.81
C GLY A 60 2.60 -3.00 -12.33
N ALA A 61 2.34 -2.03 -13.21
CA ALA A 61 1.52 -0.86 -12.90
C ALA A 61 0.08 -1.25 -12.50
N VAL A 62 -0.55 -2.12 -13.29
CA VAL A 62 -1.91 -2.61 -13.02
C VAL A 62 -1.96 -3.44 -11.74
N TYR A 63 -0.96 -4.30 -11.50
CA TYR A 63 -0.87 -5.07 -10.27
C TYR A 63 -0.80 -4.16 -9.04
N ARG A 64 0.10 -3.17 -9.04
CA ARG A 64 0.25 -2.21 -7.93
C ARG A 64 -1.06 -1.48 -7.67
N PHE A 65 -1.71 -0.98 -8.72
CA PHE A 65 -2.97 -0.26 -8.59
C PHE A 65 -4.08 -1.15 -8.00
N ILE A 66 -4.35 -2.31 -8.61
CA ILE A 66 -5.46 -3.15 -8.18
C ILE A 66 -5.21 -3.70 -6.77
N TRP A 67 -4.01 -4.22 -6.53
CA TRP A 67 -3.72 -4.95 -5.30
C TRP A 67 -3.38 -4.01 -4.16
N ASN A 68 -2.40 -3.13 -4.36
CA ASN A 68 -1.82 -2.34 -3.29
C ASN A 68 -2.53 -1.01 -3.07
N VAL A 69 -3.31 -0.51 -4.04
CA VAL A 69 -4.05 0.76 -3.90
C VAL A 69 -5.54 0.50 -3.73
N PHE A 70 -6.19 -0.09 -4.73
CA PHE A 70 -7.65 -0.31 -4.69
C PHE A 70 -8.03 -1.29 -3.58
N CYS A 71 -7.46 -2.49 -3.57
CA CYS A 71 -7.86 -3.51 -2.60
C CYS A 71 -7.37 -3.24 -1.17
N ASP A 72 -6.09 -2.89 -1.01
CA ASP A 72 -5.48 -2.76 0.31
C ASP A 72 -5.83 -1.43 1.01
N TRP A 73 -6.11 -0.37 0.26
CA TRP A 73 -6.42 0.96 0.81
C TRP A 73 -7.84 1.43 0.52
N HIS A 74 -8.23 1.62 -0.75
CA HIS A 74 -9.54 2.19 -1.08
C HIS A 74 -10.68 1.42 -0.42
N LEU A 75 -10.73 0.10 -0.60
CA LEU A 75 -11.79 -0.71 0.01
C LEU A 75 -11.76 -0.68 1.54
N GLU A 76 -10.57 -0.67 2.16
CA GLU A 76 -10.44 -0.61 3.61
C GLU A 76 -10.85 0.75 4.19
N LEU A 77 -10.54 1.84 3.51
CA LEU A 77 -10.88 3.22 3.87
C LEU A 77 -12.35 3.54 3.56
N ALA A 78 -12.95 2.86 2.56
CA ALA A 78 -14.37 3.02 2.22
C ALA A 78 -15.30 2.30 3.19
N LYS A 79 -14.84 1.25 3.90
CA LYS A 79 -15.67 0.44 4.80
C LYS A 79 -16.51 1.25 5.81
N PRO A 80 -15.96 2.24 6.54
CA PRO A 80 -16.76 3.04 7.47
C PRO A 80 -17.90 3.79 6.78
N VAL A 81 -17.65 4.34 5.59
CA VAL A 81 -18.68 5.03 4.79
C VAL A 81 -19.75 4.04 4.30
N LEU A 82 -19.32 2.87 3.81
CA LEU A 82 -20.21 1.84 3.27
C LEU A 82 -21.05 1.12 4.34
N SER A 83 -20.56 1.03 5.58
CA SER A 83 -21.28 0.47 6.73
C SER A 83 -22.09 1.50 7.51
N GLY A 84 -21.86 2.79 7.26
CA GLY A 84 -22.56 3.91 7.88
C GLY A 84 -23.98 4.12 7.35
N PRO A 85 -24.66 5.17 7.85
CA PRO A 85 -26.02 5.52 7.44
C PRO A 85 -26.08 5.85 5.95
N ASP A 86 -27.26 5.67 5.35
CA ASP A 86 -27.48 6.06 3.96
C ASP A 86 -27.43 7.60 3.80
N GLY A 87 -26.96 8.04 2.64
CA GLY A 87 -26.77 9.46 2.35
C GLY A 87 -25.91 9.67 1.11
N ALA A 88 -25.75 10.95 0.72
CA ALA A 88 -25.04 11.33 -0.50
C ALA A 88 -23.60 10.78 -0.54
N GLY A 89 -22.85 10.88 0.56
CA GLY A 89 -21.47 10.37 0.63
C GLY A 89 -21.38 8.85 0.43
N LYS A 90 -22.30 8.08 0.99
CA LYS A 90 -22.35 6.62 0.79
C LYS A 90 -22.71 6.25 -0.64
N SER A 91 -23.68 6.94 -1.23
CA SER A 91 -24.06 6.76 -2.63
C SER A 91 -22.90 7.11 -3.58
N GLU A 92 -22.19 8.20 -3.32
CA GLU A 92 -21.02 8.61 -4.10
C GLU A 92 -19.88 7.59 -3.98
N THR A 93 -19.56 7.11 -2.76
CA THR A 93 -18.52 6.09 -2.57
C THR A 93 -18.88 4.77 -3.23
N ARG A 94 -20.16 4.36 -3.23
CA ARG A 94 -20.65 3.19 -3.98
C ARG A 94 -20.43 3.34 -5.48
N ALA A 95 -20.88 4.45 -6.05
CA ALA A 95 -20.76 4.73 -7.47
C ALA A 95 -19.29 4.85 -7.90
N THR A 96 -18.47 5.57 -7.13
CA THR A 96 -17.01 5.69 -7.32
C THR A 96 -16.34 4.32 -7.29
N THR A 97 -16.65 3.50 -6.29
CA THR A 97 -16.06 2.15 -6.17
C THR A 97 -16.42 1.27 -7.37
N ALA A 98 -17.67 1.33 -7.85
CA ALA A 98 -18.10 0.59 -9.03
C ALA A 98 -17.41 1.09 -10.31
N PHE A 99 -17.28 2.41 -10.47
CA PHE A 99 -16.57 3.01 -11.61
C PHE A 99 -15.09 2.61 -11.65
N VAL A 100 -14.39 2.73 -10.51
CA VAL A 100 -12.97 2.36 -10.43
C VAL A 100 -12.77 0.86 -10.65
N LEU A 101 -13.71 0.02 -10.20
CA LEU A 101 -13.69 -1.41 -10.49
C LEU A 101 -13.78 -1.68 -12.00
N ASP A 102 -14.65 -0.96 -12.72
CA ASP A 102 -14.73 -1.05 -14.18
C ASP A 102 -13.41 -0.64 -14.86
N VAL A 103 -12.78 0.43 -14.39
CA VAL A 103 -11.44 0.84 -14.85
C VAL A 103 -10.44 -0.30 -14.61
N ALA A 104 -10.38 -0.84 -13.40
CA ALA A 104 -9.48 -1.94 -13.05
C ALA A 104 -9.66 -3.16 -13.96
N LEU A 105 -10.90 -3.53 -14.30
CA LEU A 105 -11.19 -4.62 -15.22
C LEU A 105 -10.67 -4.32 -16.64
N LYS A 106 -10.89 -3.11 -17.15
CA LYS A 106 -10.38 -2.68 -18.46
C LYS A 106 -8.86 -2.71 -18.54
N LEU A 107 -8.18 -2.14 -17.54
CA LEU A 107 -6.72 -2.08 -17.49
C LEU A 107 -6.09 -3.48 -17.40
N LEU A 108 -6.74 -4.42 -16.70
CA LEU A 108 -6.24 -5.77 -16.53
C LEU A 108 -6.59 -6.71 -17.71
N HIS A 109 -7.57 -6.36 -18.54
CA HIS A 109 -8.07 -7.22 -19.61
C HIS A 109 -6.99 -7.73 -20.58
N PRO A 110 -6.01 -6.92 -21.02
CA PRO A 110 -4.92 -7.39 -21.89
C PRO A 110 -4.09 -8.53 -21.30
N PHE A 111 -4.07 -8.69 -19.97
CA PHE A 111 -3.26 -9.68 -19.26
C PHE A 111 -4.09 -10.85 -18.72
N MET A 112 -5.35 -10.62 -18.36
CA MET A 112 -6.24 -11.63 -17.78
C MET A 112 -7.64 -11.62 -18.42
N PRO A 113 -7.75 -11.89 -19.73
CA PRO A 113 -8.97 -11.64 -20.50
C PRO A 113 -10.17 -12.47 -20.00
N PHE A 114 -10.00 -13.77 -19.76
CA PHE A 114 -11.11 -14.63 -19.34
C PHE A 114 -11.70 -14.26 -17.98
N LEU A 115 -10.83 -13.95 -17.00
CA LEU A 115 -11.27 -13.58 -15.66
C LEU A 115 -11.98 -12.21 -15.69
N THR A 116 -11.40 -11.24 -16.38
CA THR A 116 -11.96 -9.89 -16.44
C THR A 116 -13.26 -9.87 -17.23
N GLU A 117 -13.42 -10.68 -18.29
CA GLU A 117 -14.67 -10.85 -19.02
C GLU A 117 -15.79 -11.44 -18.15
N GLU A 118 -15.49 -12.48 -17.39
CA GLU A 118 -16.43 -13.09 -16.43
C GLU A 118 -16.86 -12.07 -15.35
N LEU A 119 -15.91 -11.32 -14.79
CA LEU A 119 -16.19 -10.32 -13.77
C LEU A 119 -16.95 -9.12 -14.35
N TRP A 120 -16.67 -8.74 -15.59
CA TRP A 120 -17.40 -7.71 -16.33
C TRP A 120 -18.85 -8.09 -16.54
N ALA A 121 -19.12 -9.33 -16.97
CA ALA A 121 -20.48 -9.85 -17.09
C ALA A 121 -21.22 -9.82 -15.73
N ARG A 122 -20.60 -10.32 -14.66
CA ARG A 122 -21.18 -10.35 -13.31
C ARG A 122 -21.50 -8.97 -12.74
N THR A 123 -20.57 -8.03 -12.86
CA THR A 123 -20.80 -6.63 -12.46
C THR A 123 -21.76 -5.89 -13.41
N GLY A 124 -22.10 -6.53 -14.54
CA GLY A 124 -23.11 -6.14 -15.49
C GLY A 124 -24.54 -6.56 -15.13
N GLU A 125 -24.72 -7.52 -14.23
CA GLU A 125 -26.03 -8.06 -13.81
C GLU A 125 -26.86 -7.05 -12.99
N GLN A 126 -26.17 -6.07 -12.39
CA GLN A 126 -26.75 -5.00 -11.57
C GLN A 126 -26.36 -3.64 -12.15
N GLY A 127 -27.17 -2.61 -11.85
CA GLY A 127 -27.04 -1.28 -12.45
C GLY A 127 -27.40 -1.24 -13.95
N PRO A 128 -27.01 -0.17 -14.67
CA PRO A 128 -27.31 0.01 -16.09
C PRO A 128 -26.76 -1.11 -16.96
N ALA A 129 -27.53 -1.66 -17.91
CA ALA A 129 -27.05 -2.77 -18.75
C ALA A 129 -25.73 -2.45 -19.48
N ARG A 130 -24.86 -3.44 -19.62
CA ARG A 130 -23.63 -3.32 -20.44
C ARG A 130 -23.96 -3.54 -21.91
N ALA A 131 -23.34 -2.75 -22.79
CA ALA A 131 -23.57 -2.81 -24.23
C ALA A 131 -22.93 -4.04 -24.91
N GLY A 132 -21.90 -4.66 -24.31
CA GLY A 132 -21.19 -5.79 -24.90
C GLY A 132 -20.01 -6.29 -24.07
N LEU A 133 -19.18 -7.12 -24.71
CA LEU A 133 -17.98 -7.72 -24.15
C LEU A 133 -16.95 -6.65 -23.73
N LEU A 134 -16.18 -6.94 -22.68
CA LEU A 134 -15.09 -6.10 -22.20
C LEU A 134 -14.01 -5.92 -23.27
N ALA A 135 -13.73 -6.96 -24.05
CA ALA A 135 -12.78 -6.91 -25.17
C ALA A 135 -13.10 -5.82 -26.22
N LEU A 136 -14.36 -5.37 -26.30
CA LEU A 136 -14.84 -4.33 -27.21
C LEU A 136 -15.15 -3.01 -26.51
N ALA A 137 -14.97 -2.95 -25.18
CA ALA A 137 -15.25 -1.74 -24.42
C ALA A 137 -14.23 -0.65 -24.75
N PRO A 138 -14.63 0.63 -24.74
CA PRO A 138 -13.69 1.73 -24.90
C PRO A 138 -12.70 1.74 -23.74
N TRP A 139 -11.44 2.00 -24.09
CA TRP A 139 -10.38 2.27 -23.14
C TRP A 139 -10.78 3.45 -22.23
N PRO A 140 -10.48 3.41 -20.92
CA PRO A 140 -10.89 4.49 -20.02
C PRO A 140 -10.09 5.76 -20.30
N ASP A 141 -10.78 6.90 -20.40
CA ASP A 141 -10.17 8.23 -20.37
C ASP A 141 -10.39 8.83 -18.98
N LEU A 142 -9.29 9.05 -18.27
CA LEU A 142 -9.26 9.58 -16.91
C LEU A 142 -8.47 10.89 -16.82
N SER A 143 -8.23 11.53 -17.96
CA SER A 143 -7.50 12.78 -18.02
C SER A 143 -8.19 13.88 -17.20
N GLY A 144 -7.42 14.60 -16.38
CA GLY A 144 -7.94 15.68 -15.53
C GLY A 144 -8.60 15.21 -14.24
N LEU A 145 -8.56 13.90 -13.92
CA LEU A 145 -9.03 13.36 -12.64
C LEU A 145 -7.93 13.31 -11.57
N GLU A 146 -6.74 13.82 -11.88
CA GLU A 146 -5.68 13.97 -10.88
C GLU A 146 -6.16 14.87 -9.74
N ALA A 147 -5.99 14.39 -8.50
CA ALA A 147 -6.38 15.12 -7.30
C ALA A 147 -5.19 15.24 -6.33
N PRO A 148 -4.22 16.15 -6.60
CA PRO A 148 -3.01 16.28 -5.78
C PRO A 148 -3.30 16.63 -4.31
N ASP A 149 -4.39 17.36 -4.04
CA ASP A 149 -4.85 17.67 -2.70
C ASP A 149 -5.30 16.40 -1.95
N ALA A 150 -6.10 15.57 -2.63
CA ALA A 150 -6.60 14.31 -2.07
C ALA A 150 -5.47 13.28 -1.90
N GLU A 151 -4.52 13.24 -2.84
CA GLU A 151 -3.27 12.48 -2.72
C GLU A 151 -2.47 12.93 -1.50
N ALA A 152 -2.25 14.23 -1.33
CA ALA A 152 -1.47 14.74 -0.21
C ALA A 152 -2.09 14.37 1.14
N GLU A 153 -3.42 14.30 1.22
CA GLU A 153 -4.16 13.94 2.43
C GLU A 153 -4.25 12.43 2.67
N VAL A 154 -4.82 11.67 1.73
CA VAL A 154 -5.03 10.23 1.90
C VAL A 154 -3.69 9.49 1.80
N GLY A 155 -2.80 9.93 0.90
CA GLY A 155 -1.45 9.40 0.78
C GLY A 155 -0.64 9.58 2.06
N TRP A 156 -0.79 10.70 2.77
CA TRP A 156 -0.16 10.85 4.09
C TRP A 156 -0.65 9.80 5.09
N ALA A 157 -1.96 9.54 5.15
CA ALA A 157 -2.51 8.53 6.05
C ALA A 157 -2.03 7.11 5.67
N VAL A 158 -2.00 6.79 4.38
CA VAL A 158 -1.46 5.53 3.84
C VAL A 158 0.01 5.34 4.23
N ASP A 159 0.84 6.36 4.01
CA ASP A 159 2.27 6.30 4.33
C ASP A 159 2.48 6.17 5.85
N LEU A 160 1.74 6.92 6.67
CA LEU A 160 1.81 6.82 8.13
C LEU A 160 1.45 5.41 8.62
N ILE A 161 0.34 4.84 8.12
CA ILE A 161 -0.07 3.48 8.51
C ILE A 161 0.98 2.45 8.06
N THR A 162 1.57 2.64 6.88
CA THR A 162 2.61 1.75 6.33
C THR A 162 3.87 1.80 7.20
N GLU A 163 4.35 2.98 7.53
CA GLU A 163 5.53 3.17 8.39
C GLU A 163 5.29 2.62 9.80
N VAL A 164 4.13 2.88 10.41
CA VAL A 164 3.78 2.30 11.71
C VAL A 164 3.78 0.77 11.65
N ARG A 165 3.23 0.17 10.57
CA ARG A 165 3.24 -1.29 10.40
C ARG A 165 4.66 -1.83 10.21
N SER A 166 5.53 -1.12 9.48
CA SER A 166 6.94 -1.50 9.31
C SER A 166 7.66 -1.48 10.64
N VAL A 167 7.58 -0.38 11.39
CA VAL A 167 8.20 -0.24 12.70
C VAL A 167 7.69 -1.31 13.68
N ARG A 168 6.37 -1.58 13.72
CA ARG A 168 5.83 -2.66 14.55
C ARG A 168 6.43 -4.03 14.19
N ALA A 169 6.62 -4.32 12.92
CA ALA A 169 7.21 -5.57 12.47
C ALA A 169 8.71 -5.64 12.79
N GLU A 170 9.46 -4.57 12.54
CA GLU A 170 10.89 -4.46 12.81
C GLU A 170 11.21 -4.58 14.31
N MET A 171 10.33 -4.04 15.15
CA MET A 171 10.46 -4.03 16.60
C MET A 171 9.78 -5.23 17.30
N ASN A 172 9.35 -6.23 16.53
CA ASN A 172 8.63 -7.42 17.02
C ASN A 172 7.46 -7.10 17.97
N VAL A 173 6.74 -6.01 17.70
CA VAL A 173 5.53 -5.67 18.45
C VAL A 173 4.51 -6.79 18.26
N PRO A 174 3.94 -7.36 19.33
CA PRO A 174 2.95 -8.42 19.21
C PRO A 174 1.80 -8.01 18.29
N ALA A 175 1.39 -8.90 17.38
CA ALA A 175 0.45 -8.55 16.31
C ALA A 175 -0.87 -7.91 16.81
N GLY A 176 -1.36 -8.36 17.97
CA GLY A 176 -2.59 -7.87 18.61
C GLY A 176 -2.41 -6.67 19.54
N ALA A 177 -1.18 -6.26 19.86
CA ALA A 177 -0.93 -5.14 20.77
C ALA A 177 -1.35 -3.81 20.11
N GLN A 178 -2.06 -2.97 20.87
CA GLN A 178 -2.36 -1.59 20.46
C GLN A 178 -1.31 -0.65 21.06
N VAL A 179 -0.66 0.14 20.20
CA VAL A 179 0.42 1.06 20.59
C VAL A 179 -0.04 2.52 20.46
N PRO A 180 0.37 3.44 21.33
CA PRO A 180 0.09 4.86 21.13
C PRO A 180 0.90 5.40 19.96
N LEU A 181 0.36 6.40 19.26
CA LEU A 181 1.09 7.21 18.29
C LEU A 181 1.14 8.66 18.77
N VAL A 182 2.30 9.29 18.65
CA VAL A 182 2.49 10.71 18.95
C VAL A 182 2.97 11.41 17.69
N LEU A 183 2.26 12.45 17.25
CA LEU A 183 2.71 13.35 16.19
C LEU A 183 3.46 14.52 16.84
N VAL A 184 4.72 14.68 16.49
CA VAL A 184 5.64 15.63 17.16
C VAL A 184 5.78 16.88 16.31
N GLU A 185 5.51 18.04 16.91
CA GLU A 185 5.52 19.35 16.25
C GLU A 185 4.71 19.38 14.94
N ALA A 186 3.62 18.59 14.89
CA ALA A 186 2.86 18.36 13.67
C ALA A 186 2.27 19.66 13.12
N SER A 187 2.39 19.88 11.81
CA SER A 187 1.76 21.03 11.17
C SER A 187 0.23 21.04 11.33
N ALA A 188 -0.39 22.22 11.24
CA ALA A 188 -1.85 22.33 11.37
C ALA A 188 -2.61 21.45 10.34
N ALA A 189 -2.05 21.30 9.13
CA ALA A 189 -2.61 20.40 8.12
C ALA A 189 -2.57 18.94 8.58
N THR A 190 -1.43 18.50 9.11
CA THR A 190 -1.23 17.15 9.63
C THR A 190 -2.13 16.85 10.84
N GLN A 191 -2.30 17.81 11.75
CA GLN A 191 -3.24 17.69 12.86
C GLN A 191 -4.69 17.51 12.37
N LEU A 192 -5.10 18.26 11.34
CA LEU A 192 -6.43 18.11 10.74
C LEU A 192 -6.60 16.74 10.08
N ARG A 193 -5.61 16.29 9.30
CA ARG A 193 -5.64 14.97 8.66
C ARG A 193 -5.71 13.84 9.69
N ALA A 194 -4.91 13.91 10.74
CA ALA A 194 -4.93 12.95 11.85
C ALA A 194 -6.33 12.87 12.48
N LYS A 195 -7.00 14.01 12.67
CA LYS A 195 -8.37 14.05 13.20
C LYS A 195 -9.40 13.47 12.22
N VAL A 196 -9.31 13.78 10.94
CA VAL A 196 -10.25 13.29 9.90
C VAL A 196 -10.13 11.78 9.74
N TRP A 197 -8.90 11.25 9.77
CA TRP A 197 -8.60 9.85 9.50
C TRP A 197 -8.31 9.01 10.77
N ASP A 198 -8.58 9.56 11.96
CA ASP A 198 -8.26 8.95 13.27
C ASP A 198 -8.69 7.48 13.37
N ASP A 199 -9.96 7.20 13.14
CA ASP A 199 -10.51 5.84 13.20
C ASP A 199 -9.85 4.89 12.20
N ALA A 200 -9.57 5.37 10.98
CA ALA A 200 -8.94 4.57 9.94
C ALA A 200 -7.49 4.26 10.31
N ILE A 201 -6.72 5.27 10.71
CA ILE A 201 -5.32 5.14 11.11
C ILE A 201 -5.21 4.21 12.31
N ARG A 202 -5.99 4.44 13.39
CA ARG A 202 -5.94 3.58 14.58
C ARG A 202 -6.30 2.13 14.27
N ARG A 203 -7.36 1.90 13.50
CA ARG A 203 -7.79 0.52 13.16
C ARG A 203 -6.77 -0.20 12.29
N LEU A 204 -6.29 0.46 11.23
CA LEU A 204 -5.41 -0.16 10.24
C LEU A 204 -3.98 -0.31 10.75
N ALA A 205 -3.50 0.59 11.60
CA ALA A 205 -2.17 0.55 12.18
C ALA A 205 -2.11 -0.12 13.56
N ARG A 206 -3.26 -0.53 14.13
CA ARG A 206 -3.39 -1.10 15.49
C ARG A 206 -2.87 -0.12 16.56
N LEU A 207 -3.39 1.09 16.55
CA LEU A 207 -3.07 2.10 17.57
C LEU A 207 -4.12 2.12 18.68
N SER A 208 -3.72 2.52 19.87
CA SER A 208 -4.62 2.82 20.98
C SER A 208 -5.13 4.26 20.91
N ASP A 209 -4.27 5.22 20.56
CA ASP A 209 -4.60 6.64 20.43
C ASP A 209 -3.62 7.37 19.51
N ILE A 210 -4.01 8.57 19.04
CA ILE A 210 -3.16 9.50 18.29
C ILE A 210 -3.14 10.84 19.05
N THR A 211 -1.97 11.21 19.56
CA THR A 211 -1.78 12.43 20.36
C THR A 211 -0.78 13.37 19.72
N LEU A 212 -0.79 14.63 20.16
CA LEU A 212 0.15 15.66 19.71
C LEU A 212 1.14 15.97 20.84
N ALA A 213 2.40 16.23 20.49
CA ALA A 213 3.41 16.69 21.44
C ALA A 213 4.37 17.70 20.81
N ASP A 214 4.95 18.57 21.63
CA ASP A 214 5.98 19.54 21.20
C ASP A 214 7.39 18.93 21.23
N ALA A 215 7.56 17.74 21.79
CA ALA A 215 8.84 17.05 21.90
C ALA A 215 8.67 15.53 21.79
N MET A 216 9.76 14.85 21.42
CA MET A 216 9.81 13.38 21.34
C MET A 216 9.52 12.75 22.72
N PRO A 217 8.55 11.82 22.81
CA PRO A 217 8.34 11.02 24.02
C PRO A 217 9.58 10.16 24.32
N GLY A 218 9.86 9.92 25.60
CA GLY A 218 10.90 8.96 26.00
C GLY A 218 10.57 7.53 25.52
N GLU A 219 11.60 6.72 25.29
CA GLU A 219 11.46 5.30 24.90
C GLU A 219 10.54 5.09 23.68
N SER A 220 10.66 5.97 22.68
CA SER A 220 9.86 5.93 21.46
C SER A 220 10.71 5.77 20.19
N VAL A 221 10.20 5.01 19.23
CA VAL A 221 10.81 4.91 17.90
C VAL A 221 10.30 6.05 17.03
N GLN A 222 11.22 6.88 16.55
CA GLN A 222 10.94 8.00 15.66
C GLN A 222 10.77 7.53 14.21
N MET A 223 9.78 8.10 13.51
CA MET A 223 9.57 7.99 12.08
C MET A 223 9.35 9.38 11.45
N VAL A 224 9.65 9.48 10.15
CA VAL A 224 9.42 10.69 9.37
C VAL A 224 8.53 10.34 8.19
N VAL A 225 7.34 10.96 8.12
CA VAL A 225 6.33 10.68 7.10
C VAL A 225 6.02 11.97 6.37
N ARG A 226 6.39 12.06 5.09
CA ARG A 226 6.20 13.27 4.26
C ARG A 226 6.71 14.57 4.91
N GLY A 227 7.82 14.47 5.65
CA GLY A 227 8.44 15.60 6.35
C GLY A 227 7.89 15.87 7.77
N GLU A 228 6.87 15.14 8.20
CA GLU A 228 6.31 15.24 9.56
C GLU A 228 6.92 14.18 10.46
N VAL A 229 7.14 14.51 11.74
CA VAL A 229 7.71 13.58 12.71
C VAL A 229 6.59 12.88 13.47
N ALA A 230 6.67 11.55 13.54
CA ALA A 230 5.82 10.76 14.42
C ALA A 230 6.67 9.83 15.28
N ALA A 231 6.11 9.39 16.40
CA ALA A 231 6.78 8.56 17.37
C ALA A 231 5.85 7.45 17.86
N LEU A 232 6.41 6.25 18.02
CA LEU A 232 5.75 5.11 18.67
C LEU A 232 6.40 4.87 20.03
N PRO A 233 5.80 5.32 21.15
CA PRO A 233 6.20 4.90 22.48
C PRO A 233 5.99 3.39 22.65
N LEU A 234 7.07 2.64 22.84
CA LEU A 234 7.04 1.18 22.97
C LEU A 234 7.39 0.69 24.38
N ALA A 235 7.61 1.60 25.32
CA ALA A 235 7.85 1.30 26.72
C ALA A 235 6.79 0.34 27.29
N GLY A 236 7.24 -0.76 27.90
CA GLY A 236 6.35 -1.79 28.47
C GLY A 236 5.65 -2.70 27.45
N ILE A 237 5.82 -2.46 26.14
CA ILE A 237 5.29 -3.31 25.05
C ILE A 237 6.40 -4.18 24.48
N VAL A 238 7.60 -3.62 24.34
CA VAL A 238 8.81 -4.29 23.87
C VAL A 238 9.96 -3.96 24.81
N ASP A 239 10.77 -4.94 25.18
CA ASP A 239 12.06 -4.68 25.83
C ASP A 239 13.06 -4.21 24.75
N LEU A 240 13.23 -2.88 24.65
CA LEU A 240 14.09 -2.27 23.63
C LEU A 240 15.56 -2.69 23.77
N ALA A 241 16.02 -3.02 24.99
CA ALA A 241 17.40 -3.44 25.23
C ALA A 241 17.62 -4.90 24.81
N GLU A 242 16.67 -5.78 25.11
CA GLU A 242 16.65 -7.15 24.59
C GLU A 242 16.56 -7.14 23.06
N GLU A 243 15.71 -6.28 22.49
CA GLU A 243 15.51 -6.18 21.05
C GLU A 243 16.76 -5.67 20.33
N LEU A 244 17.43 -4.65 20.87
CA LEU A 244 18.72 -4.19 20.35
C LEU A 244 19.77 -5.31 20.37
N THR A 245 19.78 -6.12 21.44
CA THR A 245 20.67 -7.27 21.56
C THR A 245 20.36 -8.34 20.51
N ARG A 246 19.07 -8.63 20.29
CA ARG A 246 18.59 -9.56 19.26
C ARG A 246 18.98 -9.10 17.86
N LEU A 247 18.75 -7.82 17.53
CA LEU A 247 19.07 -7.24 16.23
C LEU A 247 20.58 -7.25 15.96
N ARG A 248 21.42 -6.88 16.94
CA ARG A 248 22.89 -6.98 16.80
C ARG A 248 23.37 -8.41 16.56
N LYS A 249 22.71 -9.40 17.18
CA LYS A 249 23.00 -10.82 16.93
C LYS A 249 22.55 -11.26 15.54
N GLU A 250 21.43 -10.74 15.05
CA GLU A 250 20.94 -10.99 13.69
C GLU A 250 21.87 -10.37 12.64
N ASP A 251 22.29 -9.12 12.83
CA ASP A 251 23.28 -8.43 11.99
C ASP A 251 24.57 -9.25 11.87
N GLY A 252 25.12 -9.70 12.99
CA GLY A 252 26.32 -10.55 12.99
C GLY A 252 26.15 -11.90 12.27
N LYS A 253 24.94 -12.47 12.21
CA LYS A 253 24.65 -13.68 11.42
C LYS A 253 24.53 -13.37 9.93
N LEU A 254 23.86 -12.27 9.58
CA LEU A 254 23.74 -11.82 8.19
C LEU A 254 25.11 -11.48 7.61
N ASP A 255 25.99 -10.88 8.42
CA ASP A 255 27.38 -10.64 8.04
C ASP A 255 28.15 -11.92 7.70
N GLN A 256 27.98 -12.96 8.51
CA GLN A 256 28.62 -14.25 8.25
C GLN A 256 28.09 -14.90 6.96
N GLU A 257 26.79 -14.79 6.70
CA GLU A 257 26.18 -15.33 5.47
C GLU A 257 26.64 -14.57 4.22
N VAL A 258 26.65 -13.23 4.26
CA VAL A 258 27.16 -12.39 3.17
C VAL A 258 28.64 -12.70 2.91
N ALA A 259 29.48 -12.72 3.95
CA ALA A 259 30.90 -13.04 3.82
C ALA A 259 31.15 -14.44 3.24
N ARG A 260 30.31 -15.42 3.59
CA ARG A 260 30.38 -16.78 3.04
C ARG A 260 30.08 -16.81 1.54
N ILE A 261 29.06 -16.07 1.10
CA ILE A 261 28.70 -15.99 -0.32
C ILE A 261 29.76 -15.20 -1.09
N ASP A 262 30.22 -14.07 -0.57
CA ASP A 262 31.29 -13.26 -1.16
C ASP A 262 32.58 -14.07 -1.32
N GLY A 263 32.92 -14.91 -0.33
CA GLY A 263 34.04 -15.83 -0.45
C GLY A 263 33.90 -16.83 -1.60
N LYS A 264 32.70 -17.38 -1.84
CA LYS A 264 32.44 -18.25 -3.00
C LYS A 264 32.54 -17.50 -4.32
N LEU A 265 31.90 -16.33 -4.41
CA LEU A 265 31.83 -15.52 -5.64
C LEU A 265 33.18 -14.90 -6.01
N SER A 266 34.05 -14.62 -5.03
CA SER A 266 35.43 -14.16 -5.25
C SER A 266 36.38 -15.28 -5.73
N ASN A 267 36.00 -16.55 -5.57
CA ASN A 267 36.82 -17.67 -6.00
C ASN A 267 36.68 -17.89 -7.51
N ALA A 268 37.68 -17.45 -8.26
CA ALA A 268 37.71 -17.57 -9.73
C ALA A 268 37.50 -19.02 -10.23
N SER A 269 37.94 -20.03 -9.47
CA SER A 269 37.71 -21.44 -9.83
C SER A 269 36.26 -21.88 -9.62
N PHE A 270 35.52 -21.26 -8.69
CA PHE A 270 34.09 -21.55 -8.49
C PHE A 270 33.28 -20.89 -9.62
N VAL A 271 33.51 -19.61 -9.88
CA VAL A 271 32.82 -18.85 -10.95
C VAL A 271 33.05 -19.47 -12.32
N ALA A 272 34.25 -19.98 -12.60
CA ALA A 272 34.57 -20.57 -13.90
C ALA A 272 34.06 -22.02 -14.08
N ARG A 273 33.74 -22.75 -12.99
CA ARG A 273 33.38 -24.17 -13.04
C ARG A 273 31.94 -24.47 -12.65
N ALA A 274 31.32 -23.60 -11.86
CA ALA A 274 29.93 -23.77 -11.49
C ALA A 274 29.01 -23.44 -12.68
N PRO A 275 27.85 -24.12 -12.79
CA PRO A 275 26.81 -23.71 -13.75
C PRO A 275 26.39 -22.25 -13.52
N GLU A 276 26.10 -21.53 -14.60
CA GLU A 276 25.71 -20.12 -14.56
C GLU A 276 24.50 -19.87 -13.64
N GLU A 277 23.50 -20.75 -13.70
CA GLU A 277 22.32 -20.71 -12.82
C GLU A 277 22.68 -20.77 -11.32
N VAL A 278 23.73 -21.52 -10.95
CA VAL A 278 24.19 -21.61 -9.56
C VAL A 278 24.91 -20.32 -9.13
N VAL A 279 25.67 -19.71 -10.04
CA VAL A 279 26.35 -18.44 -9.78
C VAL A 279 25.34 -17.31 -9.63
N GLU A 280 24.34 -17.24 -10.50
CA GLU A 280 23.25 -16.25 -10.42
C GLU A 280 22.41 -16.46 -9.16
N ALA A 281 22.04 -17.70 -8.80
CA ALA A 281 21.32 -17.97 -7.56
C ALA A 281 22.09 -17.52 -6.30
N GLU A 282 23.42 -17.68 -6.25
CA GLU A 282 24.23 -17.18 -5.14
C GLU A 282 24.30 -15.63 -5.14
N ARG A 283 24.30 -14.97 -6.32
CA ARG A 283 24.21 -13.51 -6.42
C ARG A 283 22.87 -12.98 -5.94
N GLU A 284 21.75 -13.57 -6.38
CA GLU A 284 20.41 -13.20 -5.92
C GLU A 284 20.30 -13.36 -4.40
N LYS A 285 20.77 -14.50 -3.87
CA LYS A 285 20.77 -14.76 -2.44
C LYS A 285 21.61 -13.75 -1.64
N ARG A 286 22.72 -13.28 -2.20
CA ARG A 286 23.53 -12.22 -1.60
C ARG A 286 22.74 -10.92 -1.49
N GLU A 287 22.07 -10.52 -2.55
CA GLU A 287 21.26 -9.31 -2.58
C GLU A 287 20.09 -9.40 -1.59
N GLU A 288 19.45 -10.56 -1.46
CA GLU A 288 18.43 -10.79 -0.43
C GLU A 288 18.97 -10.59 1.00
N TYR A 289 20.14 -11.15 1.30
CA TYR A 289 20.74 -10.98 2.63
C TYR A 289 21.18 -9.54 2.88
N LEU A 290 21.69 -8.83 1.88
CA LEU A 290 22.03 -7.42 1.99
C LEU A 290 20.80 -6.55 2.24
N ALA A 291 19.72 -6.77 1.49
CA ALA A 291 18.46 -6.07 1.69
C ALA A 291 17.89 -6.34 3.11
N ARG A 292 18.03 -7.57 3.61
CA ARG A 292 17.65 -7.90 4.99
C ARG A 292 18.56 -7.21 6.01
N LYS A 293 19.87 -7.17 5.76
CA LYS A 293 20.84 -6.52 6.63
C LYS A 293 20.59 -5.02 6.73
N GLU A 294 20.28 -4.37 5.62
CA GLU A 294 19.94 -2.94 5.59
C GLU A 294 18.76 -2.62 6.52
N LYS A 295 17.72 -3.45 6.51
CA LYS A 295 16.58 -3.31 7.43
C LYS A 295 16.99 -3.47 8.90
N VAL A 296 17.81 -4.48 9.21
CA VAL A 296 18.32 -4.70 10.58
C VAL A 296 19.16 -3.51 11.06
N LEU A 297 20.05 -2.98 10.21
CA LEU A 297 20.87 -1.81 10.53
C LEU A 297 20.02 -0.54 10.74
N SER A 298 18.99 -0.34 9.92
CA SER A 298 18.03 0.75 10.10
C SER A 298 17.34 0.68 11.47
N ALA A 299 16.84 -0.50 11.86
CA ALA A 299 16.21 -0.73 13.15
C ALA A 299 17.19 -0.51 14.32
N ILE A 300 18.45 -0.99 14.22
CA ILE A 300 19.49 -0.73 15.21
C ILE A 300 19.76 0.76 15.36
N ALA A 301 19.85 1.51 14.25
CA ALA A 301 20.10 2.94 14.25
C ALA A 301 18.92 3.74 14.83
N GLN A 302 17.68 3.29 14.64
CA GLN A 302 16.50 3.88 15.27
C GLN A 302 16.51 3.65 16.79
N LEU A 303 16.76 2.42 17.24
CA LEU A 303 16.83 2.07 18.67
C LEU A 303 17.96 2.79 19.39
N SER A 304 19.13 2.92 18.76
CA SER A 304 20.29 3.57 19.37
C SER A 304 20.13 5.09 19.52
N ARG A 305 19.15 5.70 18.82
CA ARG A 305 18.76 7.11 19.00
C ARG A 305 17.72 7.32 20.11
N THR A 306 17.11 6.23 20.57
CA THR A 306 16.03 6.22 21.56
C THR A 306 16.56 6.03 22.99
N ALA A 307 17.76 5.46 23.13
CA ALA A 307 18.48 5.23 24.39
C ALA A 307 19.44 6.39 24.72
#